data_AF-A0A7X8QV77-F1
#
_entry.id   AF-A0A7X8QV77-F1
#
_cell.length_a   1.000
_cell.length_b   1.000
_cell.length_c   1.000
_cell.angle_alpha   90.00
_cell.angle_beta   90.00
_cell.angle_gamma   90.00
#
_symmetry.space_group_name_H-M   'P 1'
#
loop_
_entity.id
_entity.type
_entity.pdbx_description
1 polymer ?
#
loop_
_entity_poly.entity_id
_entity_poly.type
_entity_poly.pdbx_seq_one_letter_code
_entity_poly.pdbx_strand_id
1 'polypeptide(L)' 'KNGYRTEMTGLRQHHEIYLGDPRKIAPEKLKTVIRHPIVSL' A
#
# COMPACT_ATOMS: atom_id res chain seq x y z
N LYS A 1 5.07 14.54 14.80
CA LYS A 1 4.18 14.15 13.67
C LYS A 1 4.88 14.58 12.39
N ASN A 2 5.09 13.71 11.41
CA ASN A 2 6.05 13.92 10.30
C ASN A 2 5.65 15.00 9.25
N GLY A 3 4.65 15.86 9.52
CA GLY A 3 4.25 16.91 8.58
C GLY A 3 3.42 16.43 7.37
N TYR A 4 2.95 15.18 7.37
CA TYR A 4 2.15 14.62 6.28
C TYR A 4 0.77 14.17 6.77
N ARG A 5 -0.21 14.19 5.87
CA ARG A 5 -1.51 13.53 6.04
C ARG A 5 -1.79 12.57 4.89
N THR A 6 -2.46 11.46 5.20
CA THR A 6 -3.00 10.56 4.18
C THR A 6 -4.18 11.22 3.48
N GLU A 7 -4.24 11.14 2.16
CA GLU A 7 -5.33 11.70 1.38
C GLU A 7 -5.68 10.76 0.22
N MET A 8 -6.81 10.07 0.34
CA MET A 8 -7.28 9.07 -0.62
C MET A 8 -8.52 9.56 -1.37
N THR A 9 -8.37 10.57 -2.22
CA THR A 9 -9.48 11.14 -2.99
C THR A 9 -9.25 11.04 -4.49
N GLY A 10 -10.34 10.87 -5.26
CA GLY A 10 -10.31 10.77 -6.72
C GLY A 10 -9.31 9.70 -7.20
N LEU A 11 -8.35 10.12 -8.02
CA LEU A 11 -7.32 9.27 -8.60
C LEU A 11 -6.20 8.88 -7.62
N ARG A 12 -6.11 9.50 -6.43
CA ARG A 12 -5.10 9.18 -5.42
C ARG A 12 -5.61 8.03 -4.54
N GLN A 13 -5.54 6.80 -5.03
CA GLN A 13 -5.89 5.62 -4.24
C GLN A 13 -4.65 4.94 -3.66
N HIS A 14 -4.85 4.02 -2.72
CA HIS A 14 -3.76 3.19 -2.23
C HIS A 14 -3.32 2.21 -3.32
N HIS A 15 -2.05 1.82 -3.28
CA HIS A 15 -1.52 0.80 -4.17
C HIS A 15 -1.16 -0.44 -3.35
N GLU A 16 -1.55 -1.60 -3.87
CA GLU A 16 -1.15 -2.90 -3.36
C GLU A 16 -0.18 -3.54 -4.35
N ILE A 17 1.02 -3.86 -3.85
CA ILE A 17 2.04 -4.53 -4.65
C ILE A 17 2.33 -5.86 -3.99
N TYR A 18 1.85 -6.93 -4.62
CA TYR A 18 2.13 -8.30 -4.21
C TYR A 18 3.53 -8.69 -4.68
N LEU A 19 4.43 -8.99 -3.75
CA LEU A 19 5.83 -9.35 -4.07
C LEU A 19 5.98 -10.81 -4.51
N GLY A 20 4.90 -11.59 -4.48
CA GLY A 20 4.88 -12.98 -4.93
C GLY A 20 3.49 -13.40 -5.40
N ASP A 21 3.41 -14.51 -6.14
CA ASP A 21 2.14 -15.04 -6.65
C ASP A 21 1.33 -15.66 -5.49
N PRO A 22 0.15 -15.09 -5.14
CA PRO A 22 -0.68 -15.56 -4.04
C PRO A 22 -1.19 -16.99 -4.22
N ARG A 23 -1.17 -17.52 -5.45
CA ARG A 23 -1.62 -18.90 -5.74
C ARG A 23 -0.53 -19.94 -5.50
N LYS A 24 0.73 -19.52 -5.33
CA LYS A 24 1.90 -20.42 -5.25
C LYS A 24 2.61 -20.40 -3.91
N ILE A 25 2.40 -19.37 -3.11
CA ILE A 25 3.11 -19.14 -1.85
C ILE A 25 2.15 -19.36 -0.69
N ALA A 26 2.61 -20.06 0.34
CA ALA A 26 1.84 -20.26 1.57
C ALA A 26 1.49 -18.90 2.21
N PRO A 27 0.26 -18.72 2.74
CA PRO A 27 -0.23 -17.42 3.19
C PRO A 27 0.68 -16.68 4.17
N GLU A 28 1.34 -17.41 5.07
CA GLU A 28 2.24 -16.87 6.09
C GLU A 28 3.56 -16.32 5.53
N LYS A 29 3.89 -16.66 4.28
CA LYS A 29 5.09 -16.17 3.57
C LYS A 29 4.77 -15.09 2.53
N LEU A 30 3.49 -14.80 2.30
CA LEU A 30 3.08 -13.75 1.38
C LEU A 30 3.51 -12.39 1.91
N LYS A 31 4.07 -11.58 1.01
CA LYS A 31 4.48 -10.20 1.31
C LYS A 31 3.77 -9.27 0.35
N THR A 32 3.06 -8.31 0.92
CA THR A 32 2.35 -7.27 0.17
C THR A 32 2.81 -5.92 0.68
N VAL A 33 3.25 -5.05 -0.22
CA VAL A 33 3.53 -3.65 0.11
C VAL A 33 2.23 -2.86 -0.08
N ILE A 34 1.74 -2.27 1.00
CA ILE A 34 0.57 -1.38 0.98
C ILE A 34 1.06 0.05 1.02
N ARG A 35 0.76 0.83 -0.01
CA ARG A 35 1.19 2.23 -0.13
C ARG A 35 -0.02 3.16 -0.05
N HIS A 36 -0.01 4.05 0.94
CA HIS A 36 -1.03 5.09 1.08
C HIS A 36 -0.53 6.41 0.48
N PRO A 37 -1.36 7.10 -0.32
CA PRO A 37 -1.03 8.42 -0.81
C PRO A 37 -0.98 9.44 0.34
N ILE A 38 0.04 10.30 0.32
CA ILE A 38 0.21 11.39 1.27
C ILE A 38 0.23 12.73 0.57
N VAL A 39 -0.07 13.78 1.33
CA VAL A 39 0.18 15.18 0.99
C VAL A 39 0.92 15.84 2.17
N SER A 40 1.75 16.84 1.87
CA SER A 40 2.30 17.71 2.92
C SER A 40 1.16 18.47 3.59
N LEU A 41 1.26 18.62 4.90
CA LEU A 41 0.53 19.64 5.64
C LEU A 41 1.10 21.02 5.33
#